data_AF-A0AAE0ETH2-F1
#
_entry.id   AF-A0AAE0ETH2-F1
#
_cell.length_a   1.000
_cell.length_b   1.000
_cell.length_c   1.000
_cell.angle_alpha   90.00
_cell.angle_beta   90.00
_cell.angle_gamma   90.00
#
_symmetry.space_group_name_H-M   'P 1'
#
loop_
_entity.id
_entity.type
_entity.pdbx_description
1 polymer ?
#
loop_
_entity_poly.entity_id
_entity_poly.type
_entity_poly.pdbx_seq_one_letter_code
_entity_poly.pdbx_strand_id
1 'polypeptide(L)'
;MGAGASNAKVPDNSAEIAELTRRIAKLEAVPAKTIEATPLPGAPGSVVAPNSMVAKNQKLEHSSSRLGLTKKGMDVDYALMERKFEDIPDFNVEFTAGDESTGKPWVTIDCHLHLMDFLQKSEGTWSMFAAANEANVAKACVFGMPCCKKWEQQEPSPPLYYQDDNSDCYVYSYADQMVADAWLACPENYRNRFAATFASFNPTDKYAVAHVERMWNKYPGVWRSVGEVMCRHDDLTTMLQDKETPTSNHPGLQPVYEFCQEKDLPINVHHNSTQMLEEDGTWEYLWEVEDVVEKFPSLKFIWCHCGVSRRVSEPDHHKMCDMMLRKHPNMYLDMSWVVWEDVICGGKGDGIPRQEWLEVIERHQDRCLIGSDQVGQFEGLLHKEITKYYALFERLSTTAARKVAYQNCQELFFDQTLSQPAVKDVAKQYPVCSPVMNAERLIHKEGKFLQIGYY
;
A
#
# COMPACT_ATOMS: atom_id res chain seq x y z
N MET A 1 40.92 45.80 18.37
CA MET A 1 41.74 45.53 17.17
C MET A 1 40.82 44.92 16.13
N GLY A 2 40.71 45.54 14.95
CA GLY A 2 39.70 45.20 13.95
C GLY A 2 39.96 43.88 13.22
N ALA A 3 38.89 43.16 12.90
CA ALA A 3 38.91 42.03 11.99
C ALA A 3 38.27 42.48 10.66
N GLY A 4 39.07 42.50 9.60
CA GLY A 4 38.63 42.81 8.24
C GLY A 4 38.02 41.57 7.58
N ALA A 5 36.82 41.72 7.02
CA ALA A 5 36.21 40.72 6.16
C ALA A 5 36.83 40.81 4.75
N SER A 6 37.45 39.73 4.28
CA SER A 6 37.91 39.61 2.89
C SER A 6 36.79 39.05 2.03
N ASN A 7 36.28 39.86 1.09
CA ASN A 7 35.37 39.43 0.03
C ASN A 7 36.10 38.52 -0.98
N ALA A 8 35.88 37.20 -0.91
CA ALA A 8 36.26 36.29 -1.97
C ALA A 8 35.20 36.36 -3.10
N LYS A 9 35.63 36.70 -4.32
CA LYS A 9 34.77 36.68 -5.51
C LYS A 9 34.45 35.24 -5.91
N VAL A 10 33.18 34.94 -6.13
CA VAL A 10 32.70 33.69 -6.74
C VAL A 10 33.18 33.63 -8.20
N PRO A 11 33.72 32.49 -8.69
CA PRO A 11 34.13 32.35 -10.08
C PRO A 11 32.93 32.39 -11.04
N ASP A 12 33.08 33.11 -12.15
CA ASP A 12 32.11 33.13 -13.25
C ASP A 12 32.35 31.92 -14.18
N ASN A 13 31.50 30.90 -14.04
CA ASN A 13 31.58 29.65 -14.82
C ASN A 13 30.66 29.67 -16.06
N SER A 14 30.16 30.84 -16.47
CA SER A 14 29.20 30.98 -17.59
C SER A 14 29.74 30.42 -18.92
N ALA A 15 31.04 30.54 -19.17
CA ALA A 15 31.68 30.01 -20.37
C ALA A 15 31.69 28.47 -20.42
N GLU A 16 31.87 27.81 -19.27
CA GLU A 16 31.94 26.35 -19.14
C GLU A 16 30.55 25.71 -19.30
N ILE A 17 29.53 26.39 -18.77
CA ILE A 17 28.12 26.01 -18.96
C ILE A 17 27.73 26.12 -20.45
N ALA A 18 28.13 27.20 -21.13
CA ALA A 18 27.83 27.39 -22.55
C ALA A 18 28.54 26.38 -23.48
N GLU A 19 29.70 25.86 -23.07
CA GLU A 19 30.42 24.78 -23.77
C GLU A 19 29.68 23.44 -23.62
N LEU A 20 29.21 23.12 -22.41
CA LEU A 20 28.45 21.90 -22.11
C LEU A 20 27.11 21.86 -22.84
N THR A 21 26.37 22.96 -22.86
CA THR A 21 25.10 23.06 -23.61
C THR A 21 25.30 22.82 -25.10
N ARG A 22 26.39 23.34 -25.70
CA ARG A 22 26.72 23.09 -27.11
C ARG A 22 27.09 21.63 -27.39
N ARG A 23 27.73 20.93 -26.45
CA ARG A 23 28.06 19.50 -26.58
C ARG A 23 26.82 18.62 -26.53
N ILE A 24 25.87 18.91 -25.63
CA ILE A 24 24.61 18.17 -25.51
C ILE A 24 23.78 18.32 -26.77
N ALA A 25 23.60 19.54 -27.28
CA ALA A 25 22.87 19.79 -28.53
C ALA A 25 23.47 19.06 -29.75
N LYS A 26 24.78 18.78 -29.72
CA LYS A 26 25.47 18.05 -30.78
C LYS A 26 25.28 16.53 -30.69
N LEU A 27 25.01 16.00 -29.49
CA LEU A 27 24.70 14.58 -29.27
C LEU A 27 23.24 14.25 -29.63
N GLU A 28 22.31 15.18 -29.37
CA GLU A 28 20.90 15.04 -29.72
C GLU A 28 20.63 15.13 -31.24
N ALA A 29 21.55 15.71 -32.00
CA ALA A 29 21.45 15.81 -33.46
C ALA A 29 21.94 14.56 -34.22
N VAL A 30 22.32 13.48 -33.54
CA VAL A 30 22.74 12.22 -34.19
C VAL A 30 21.50 11.34 -34.43
N PRO A 31 21.08 11.10 -35.69
CA PRO A 31 19.96 10.20 -35.97
C PRO A 31 20.34 8.77 -35.58
N ALA A 32 19.43 8.07 -34.90
CA ALA A 32 19.60 6.66 -34.56
C ALA A 32 19.82 5.84 -35.84
N LYS A 33 21.04 5.32 -36.02
CA LYS A 33 21.29 4.26 -37.02
C LYS A 33 20.75 2.96 -36.45
N THR A 34 19.81 2.35 -37.16
CA THR A 34 19.40 0.96 -36.98
C THR A 34 20.64 0.07 -37.06
N ILE A 35 21.00 -0.58 -35.96
CA ILE A 35 22.06 -1.60 -35.95
C ILE A 35 21.37 -2.94 -36.22
N GLU A 36 21.51 -3.45 -37.43
CA GLU A 36 21.17 -4.84 -37.74
C GLU A 36 22.22 -5.76 -37.11
N ALA A 37 21.80 -6.62 -36.19
CA ALA A 37 22.67 -7.59 -35.56
C ALA A 37 23.10 -8.67 -36.57
N THR A 38 24.40 -8.73 -36.86
CA THR A 38 25.01 -9.82 -37.64
C THR A 38 25.35 -10.99 -36.71
N PRO A 39 25.06 -12.26 -37.06
CA PRO A 39 25.41 -13.40 -36.20
C PRO A 39 26.91 -13.69 -36.25
N LEU A 40 27.52 -13.96 -35.08
CA LEU A 40 28.91 -14.44 -34.99
C LEU A 40 29.01 -15.93 -35.36
N PRO A 41 30.01 -16.37 -36.14
CA PRO A 41 30.23 -17.77 -36.49
C PRO A 41 30.94 -18.54 -35.35
N GLY A 42 30.55 -19.80 -35.16
CA GLY A 42 30.85 -20.58 -33.97
C GLY A 42 32.22 -21.23 -33.87
N ALA A 43 32.40 -21.99 -32.79
CA ALA A 43 33.40 -23.06 -32.66
C ALA A 43 32.87 -24.17 -31.72
N PRO A 44 33.33 -25.44 -31.87
CA PRO A 44 32.61 -26.66 -31.51
C PRO A 44 33.12 -27.31 -30.21
N GLY A 45 32.31 -28.16 -29.57
CA GLY A 45 32.80 -29.04 -28.49
C GLY A 45 31.72 -29.69 -27.62
N SER A 46 31.41 -30.95 -27.92
CA SER A 46 30.38 -31.86 -27.42
C SER A 46 30.49 -32.42 -25.96
N VAL A 47 29.32 -32.82 -25.41
CA VAL A 47 28.99 -33.86 -24.38
C VAL A 47 29.44 -33.56 -22.93
N VAL A 48 28.65 -33.67 -21.85
CA VAL A 48 27.83 -34.79 -21.33
C VAL A 48 26.72 -34.31 -20.37
N ALA A 49 25.53 -34.89 -20.48
CA ALA A 49 24.41 -34.76 -19.53
C ALA A 49 24.35 -35.96 -18.56
N PRO A 50 23.67 -35.82 -17.41
CA PRO A 50 22.87 -36.93 -16.89
C PRO A 50 21.40 -36.54 -16.61
N ASN A 51 20.51 -37.35 -17.20
CA ASN A 51 19.23 -37.89 -16.71
C ASN A 51 18.88 -37.60 -15.23
N SER A 52 17.64 -37.54 -14.76
CA SER A 52 16.27 -37.55 -15.30
C SER A 52 15.38 -37.61 -14.04
N MET A 53 14.39 -36.73 -13.88
CA MET A 53 13.15 -37.11 -13.19
C MET A 53 11.98 -36.39 -13.86
N VAL A 54 11.19 -37.20 -14.54
CA VAL A 54 10.01 -36.85 -15.31
C VAL A 54 8.82 -36.91 -14.36
N ALA A 55 8.22 -35.75 -14.05
CA ALA A 55 6.83 -35.68 -13.60
C ALA A 55 5.97 -35.21 -14.77
N LYS A 56 4.96 -36.01 -15.09
CA LYS A 56 4.14 -35.96 -16.30
C LYS A 56 3.20 -34.76 -16.28
N ASN A 57 3.44 -33.77 -17.13
CA ASN A 57 2.41 -32.83 -17.57
C ASN A 57 1.59 -33.45 -18.71
N GLN A 58 0.34 -33.82 -18.41
CA GLN A 58 -0.64 -34.17 -19.43
C GLN A 58 -1.05 -32.89 -20.18
N LYS A 59 -0.68 -32.85 -21.46
CA LYS A 59 -1.23 -31.95 -22.47
C LYS A 59 -2.75 -32.10 -22.54
N LEU A 60 -3.48 -30.99 -22.45
CA LEU A 60 -4.77 -30.85 -23.14
C LEU A 60 -4.57 -29.88 -24.30
N GLU A 61 -4.65 -30.46 -25.49
CA GLU A 61 -4.52 -29.82 -26.78
C GLU A 61 -5.66 -28.82 -27.02
N HIS A 62 -5.29 -27.72 -27.68
CA HIS A 62 -6.19 -26.68 -28.15
C HIS A 62 -7.27 -27.24 -29.08
N SER A 63 -8.55 -26.99 -28.73
CA SER A 63 -9.63 -26.92 -29.72
C SER A 63 -9.97 -25.45 -29.96
N SER A 64 -9.21 -24.83 -30.87
CA SER A 64 -9.61 -23.58 -31.51
C SER A 64 -10.76 -23.86 -32.47
N SER A 65 -12.01 -23.82 -31.98
CA SER A 65 -13.21 -23.58 -32.81
C SER A 65 -14.49 -23.74 -32.00
N ARG A 66 -14.79 -22.79 -31.12
CA ARG A 66 -16.17 -22.41 -30.77
C ARG A 66 -16.15 -21.18 -29.88
N LEU A 67 -16.29 -20.02 -30.51
CA LEU A 67 -17.12 -18.91 -30.06
C LEU A 67 -16.93 -17.81 -31.12
N GLY A 68 -17.93 -17.70 -32.00
CA GLY A 68 -18.04 -16.61 -32.95
C GLY A 68 -18.26 -15.31 -32.20
N LEU A 69 -17.17 -14.68 -31.75
CA LEU A 69 -17.16 -13.30 -31.33
C LEU A 69 -16.54 -12.49 -32.46
N THR A 70 -17.44 -11.77 -33.12
CA THR A 70 -17.10 -10.69 -34.04
C THR A 70 -16.28 -9.63 -33.30
N LYS A 71 -15.50 -8.88 -34.07
CA LYS A 71 -14.58 -7.80 -33.67
C LYS A 71 -15.33 -6.59 -33.05
N LYS A 72 -16.12 -6.81 -32.00
CA LYS A 72 -16.91 -5.80 -31.30
C LYS A 72 -16.86 -6.11 -29.80
N GLY A 73 -16.18 -5.26 -29.02
CA GLY A 73 -16.15 -5.38 -27.56
C GLY A 73 -14.76 -5.48 -26.93
N MET A 74 -13.84 -4.58 -27.31
CA MET A 74 -12.85 -4.05 -26.38
C MET A 74 -12.85 -2.53 -26.60
N ASP A 75 -13.98 -1.90 -26.25
CA ASP A 75 -13.94 -0.47 -25.96
C ASP A 75 -13.20 -0.36 -24.63
N VAL A 76 -11.88 -0.15 -24.70
CA VAL A 76 -11.16 0.44 -23.58
C VAL A 76 -11.79 1.82 -23.43
N ASP A 77 -12.53 2.03 -22.34
CA ASP A 77 -13.15 3.33 -22.09
C ASP A 77 -12.04 4.32 -21.70
N TYR A 78 -11.47 4.98 -22.72
CA TYR A 78 -10.46 6.02 -22.55
C TYR A 78 -11.00 7.21 -21.74
N ALA A 79 -12.33 7.35 -21.55
CA ALA A 79 -12.88 8.41 -20.71
C ALA A 79 -12.55 8.22 -19.23
N LEU A 80 -12.27 6.98 -18.76
CA LEU A 80 -11.78 6.71 -17.40
C LEU A 80 -10.42 7.35 -17.12
N MET A 81 -9.53 7.39 -18.12
CA MET A 81 -8.17 7.93 -18.01
C MET A 81 -8.11 9.46 -18.11
N GLU A 82 -9.19 10.08 -18.61
CA GLU A 82 -9.34 11.53 -18.71
C GLU A 82 -10.26 12.12 -17.63
N ARG A 83 -10.83 11.29 -16.71
CA ARG A 83 -11.73 11.78 -15.67
C ARG A 83 -11.07 12.91 -14.90
N LYS A 84 -11.63 14.09 -15.05
CA LYS A 84 -11.21 15.24 -14.27
C LYS A 84 -12.01 15.23 -12.97
N PHE A 85 -11.53 15.99 -11.99
CA PHE A 85 -12.23 16.17 -10.72
C PHE A 85 -13.72 16.50 -10.92
N GLU A 86 -14.05 17.28 -11.96
CA GLU A 86 -15.42 17.73 -12.25
C GLU A 86 -16.36 16.58 -12.61
N ASP A 87 -15.84 15.41 -12.99
CA ASP A 87 -16.63 14.24 -13.43
C ASP A 87 -16.99 13.30 -12.28
N ILE A 88 -16.39 13.47 -11.09
CA ILE A 88 -16.64 12.62 -9.93
C ILE A 88 -17.51 13.38 -8.94
N PRO A 89 -18.77 12.92 -8.70
CA PRO A 89 -19.63 13.58 -7.75
C PRO A 89 -19.02 13.53 -6.36
N ASP A 90 -19.08 14.67 -5.67
CA ASP A 90 -18.69 14.78 -4.28
C ASP A 90 -19.56 13.84 -3.43
N PHE A 91 -18.94 12.83 -2.83
CA PHE A 91 -19.59 11.88 -1.94
C PHE A 91 -19.33 12.31 -0.50
N ASN A 92 -20.01 13.37 -0.10
CA ASN A 92 -20.04 13.82 1.28
C ASN A 92 -21.25 13.18 1.97
N VAL A 93 -20.97 12.12 2.73
CA VAL A 93 -21.97 11.45 3.55
C VAL A 93 -21.89 12.01 4.97
N GLU A 94 -22.98 12.59 5.45
CA GLU A 94 -23.20 12.67 6.89
C GLU A 94 -23.38 11.23 7.38
N PHE A 95 -22.49 10.75 8.25
CA PHE A 95 -22.58 9.44 8.89
C PHE A 95 -23.85 9.39 9.75
N THR A 96 -24.98 9.21 9.09
CA THR A 96 -26.26 8.96 9.73
C THR A 96 -26.23 7.52 10.19
N ALA A 97 -26.59 7.33 11.46
CA ALA A 97 -26.80 6.03 12.08
C ALA A 97 -27.51 5.12 11.09
N GLY A 98 -26.83 4.06 10.61
CA GLY A 98 -27.40 3.10 9.67
C GLY A 98 -28.82 2.76 10.08
N ASP A 99 -29.77 3.22 9.27
CA ASP A 99 -31.19 2.99 9.49
C ASP A 99 -31.51 1.65 8.88
N GLU A 100 -31.53 0.63 9.75
CA GLU A 100 -31.85 -0.77 9.47
C GLU A 100 -33.20 -0.94 8.72
N SER A 101 -34.01 0.12 8.58
CA SER A 101 -35.32 0.09 7.92
C SER A 101 -35.33 0.34 6.40
N THR A 102 -34.20 0.67 5.75
CA THR A 102 -34.22 1.19 4.35
C THR A 102 -33.51 0.37 3.27
N GLY A 103 -32.80 -0.71 3.61
CA GLY A 103 -32.08 -1.53 2.61
C GLY A 103 -30.94 -0.81 1.90
N LYS A 104 -30.38 0.25 2.53
CA LYS A 104 -29.22 0.98 1.99
C LYS A 104 -27.90 0.26 2.33
N PRO A 105 -26.89 0.30 1.43
CA PRO A 105 -25.57 -0.25 1.70
C PRO A 105 -24.89 0.45 2.88
N TRP A 106 -24.06 -0.28 3.64
CA TRP A 106 -23.29 0.29 4.75
C TRP A 106 -22.34 1.38 4.25
N VAL A 107 -22.19 2.43 5.05
CA VAL A 107 -21.16 3.46 4.82
C VAL A 107 -19.96 3.10 5.68
N THR A 108 -18.78 3.05 5.06
CA THR A 108 -17.54 2.60 5.71
C THR A 108 -16.43 3.65 5.59
N ILE A 109 -15.40 3.50 6.41
CA ILE A 109 -14.10 4.12 6.20
C ILE A 109 -13.08 3.00 5.99
N ASP A 110 -12.36 3.06 4.88
CA ASP A 110 -11.30 2.11 4.56
C ASP A 110 -10.03 2.48 5.34
N CYS A 111 -9.61 1.64 6.30
CA CYS A 111 -8.42 1.92 7.10
C CYS A 111 -7.10 1.54 6.41
N HIS A 112 -7.14 0.89 5.24
CA HIS A 112 -5.95 0.35 4.59
C HIS A 112 -6.10 0.30 3.07
N LEU A 113 -5.51 1.26 2.35
CA LEU A 113 -5.48 1.29 0.88
C LEU A 113 -4.14 1.81 0.37
N HIS A 114 -3.48 1.08 -0.53
CA HIS A 114 -2.25 1.54 -1.20
C HIS A 114 -2.56 2.23 -2.53
N LEU A 115 -2.15 3.49 -2.65
CA LEU A 115 -2.32 4.28 -3.86
C LEU A 115 -1.47 3.74 -5.02
N MET A 116 -0.34 3.09 -4.72
CA MET A 116 0.57 2.50 -5.70
C MET A 116 0.71 1.00 -5.50
N ASP A 117 1.12 0.29 -6.56
CA ASP A 117 1.52 -1.12 -6.50
C ASP A 117 3.02 -1.32 -6.23
N PHE A 118 3.46 -2.59 -6.19
CA PHE A 118 4.86 -2.97 -5.98
C PHE A 118 5.82 -2.54 -7.09
N LEU A 119 5.31 -1.98 -8.20
CA LEU A 119 6.09 -1.35 -9.27
C LEU A 119 5.91 0.17 -9.27
N GLN A 120 5.25 0.70 -8.24
CA GLN A 120 4.93 2.12 -8.07
C GLN A 120 3.93 2.64 -9.12
N LYS A 121 3.13 1.76 -9.71
CA LYS A 121 2.06 2.09 -10.67
C LYS A 121 0.74 2.30 -9.96
N SER A 122 -0.16 3.07 -10.57
CA SER A 122 -1.45 3.43 -9.99
C SER A 122 -2.48 3.70 -11.07
N GLU A 123 -3.75 3.35 -10.84
CA GLU A 123 -4.90 3.85 -11.61
C GLU A 123 -5.24 5.32 -11.31
N GLY A 124 -4.59 5.92 -10.30
CA GLY A 124 -4.69 7.33 -9.95
C GLY A 124 -5.75 7.64 -8.89
N THR A 125 -5.57 8.79 -8.24
CA THR A 125 -6.40 9.25 -7.10
C THR A 125 -7.88 9.40 -7.44
N TRP A 126 -8.21 9.79 -8.67
CA TRP A 126 -9.59 9.95 -9.11
C TRP A 126 -10.29 8.60 -9.30
N SER A 127 -9.60 7.62 -9.89
CA SER A 127 -10.09 6.24 -9.99
C SER A 127 -10.32 5.63 -8.61
N MET A 128 -9.40 5.88 -7.67
CA MET A 128 -9.57 5.50 -6.25
C MET A 128 -10.86 6.09 -5.66
N PHE A 129 -11.10 7.40 -5.81
CA PHE A 129 -12.33 8.01 -5.28
C PHE A 129 -13.61 7.53 -5.97
N ALA A 130 -13.57 7.30 -7.29
CA ALA A 130 -14.71 6.75 -8.01
C ALA A 130 -15.07 5.35 -7.50
N ALA A 131 -14.07 4.47 -7.37
CA ALA A 131 -14.26 3.14 -6.81
C ALA A 131 -14.72 3.19 -5.34
N ALA A 132 -14.22 4.14 -4.55
CA ALA A 132 -14.65 4.35 -3.17
C ALA A 132 -16.12 4.74 -3.10
N ASN A 133 -16.58 5.64 -3.98
CA ASN A 133 -17.99 6.02 -4.07
C ASN A 133 -18.88 4.82 -4.43
N GLU A 134 -18.46 3.99 -5.39
CA GLU A 134 -19.17 2.76 -5.77
C GLU A 134 -19.27 1.78 -4.60
N ALA A 135 -18.22 1.70 -3.77
CA ALA A 135 -18.14 0.84 -2.59
C ALA A 135 -18.81 1.42 -1.33
N ASN A 136 -19.41 2.61 -1.38
CA ASN A 136 -19.90 3.36 -0.20
C ASN A 136 -18.81 3.62 0.86
N VAL A 137 -17.57 3.81 0.42
CA VAL A 137 -16.44 4.22 1.26
C VAL A 137 -16.44 5.74 1.34
N ALA A 138 -16.77 6.27 2.52
CA ALA A 138 -16.81 7.70 2.75
C ALA A 138 -15.40 8.31 2.82
N LYS A 139 -14.44 7.61 3.43
CA LYS A 139 -13.06 8.08 3.59
C LYS A 139 -12.09 6.90 3.53
N ALA A 140 -10.82 7.17 3.23
CA ALA A 140 -9.77 6.16 3.22
C ALA A 140 -8.48 6.66 3.89
N CYS A 141 -7.82 5.76 4.60
CA CYS A 141 -6.42 5.88 4.97
C CYS A 141 -5.55 5.37 3.81
N VAL A 142 -4.76 6.27 3.23
CA VAL A 142 -4.10 6.04 1.96
C VAL A 142 -2.59 5.99 2.14
N PHE A 143 -2.04 4.88 1.69
CA PHE A 143 -0.65 4.47 1.81
C PHE A 143 0.08 4.62 0.48
N GLY A 144 1.36 4.98 0.55
CA GLY A 144 2.27 4.63 -0.53
C GLY A 144 2.57 3.14 -0.47
N MET A 145 3.11 2.57 -1.54
CA MET A 145 3.71 1.24 -1.44
C MET A 145 5.15 1.43 -0.91
N PRO A 146 5.49 0.98 0.31
CA PRO A 146 6.78 1.30 0.95
C PRO A 146 8.00 0.74 0.20
N CYS A 147 7.79 -0.26 -0.65
CA CYS A 147 8.84 -0.92 -1.41
C CYS A 147 8.54 -1.06 -2.90
N CYS A 148 9.59 -1.33 -3.67
CA CYS A 148 9.48 -1.58 -5.10
C CYS A 148 10.19 -2.89 -5.44
N LYS A 149 9.53 -3.71 -6.26
CA LYS A 149 10.07 -4.96 -6.79
C LYS A 149 11.14 -4.63 -7.82
N LYS A 150 12.33 -5.19 -7.64
CA LYS A 150 13.44 -5.05 -8.58
C LYS A 150 13.18 -5.94 -9.80
N TRP A 151 13.38 -5.37 -10.99
CA TRP A 151 13.59 -6.16 -12.20
C TRP A 151 15.08 -6.39 -12.36
N GLU A 152 15.56 -7.60 -12.01
CA GLU A 152 16.99 -7.90 -12.08
C GLU A 152 17.43 -8.45 -13.44
N GLN A 153 18.74 -8.38 -13.69
CA GLN A 153 19.33 -8.71 -15.00
C GLN A 153 19.02 -10.14 -15.47
N GLN A 154 18.82 -11.06 -14.53
CA GLN A 154 18.58 -12.48 -14.77
C GLN A 154 17.12 -12.76 -15.14
N GLU A 155 16.20 -11.85 -14.83
CA GLU A 155 14.77 -12.05 -15.09
C GLU A 155 14.42 -11.68 -16.54
N PRO A 156 13.87 -12.63 -17.33
CA PRO A 156 13.69 -12.45 -18.76
C PRO A 156 12.55 -11.47 -19.11
N SER A 157 11.73 -11.08 -18.14
CA SER A 157 10.59 -10.17 -18.33
C SER A 157 10.40 -9.31 -17.09
N PRO A 158 9.86 -8.08 -17.24
CA PRO A 158 9.56 -7.24 -16.09
C PRO A 158 8.49 -7.91 -15.20
N PRO A 159 8.63 -7.83 -13.87
CA PRO A 159 7.61 -8.33 -12.96
C PRO A 159 6.31 -7.51 -13.08
N LEU A 160 5.19 -8.13 -12.74
CA LEU A 160 3.86 -7.56 -12.59
C LEU A 160 3.45 -7.49 -11.11
N TYR A 161 3.99 -8.37 -10.27
CA TYR A 161 3.78 -8.40 -8.82
C TYR A 161 5.05 -8.81 -8.07
N TYR A 162 5.11 -8.60 -6.74
CA TYR A 162 6.33 -8.88 -5.97
C TYR A 162 6.70 -10.38 -5.92
N GLN A 163 5.71 -11.27 -6.08
CA GLN A 163 5.88 -12.73 -6.04
C GLN A 163 6.19 -13.37 -7.40
N ASP A 164 6.33 -12.59 -8.48
CA ASP A 164 6.53 -13.14 -9.82
C ASP A 164 7.88 -13.87 -9.98
N ASP A 165 8.87 -13.46 -9.19
CA ASP A 165 10.23 -14.00 -9.22
C ASP A 165 10.94 -13.83 -7.86
N ASN A 166 12.20 -14.27 -7.77
CA ASN A 166 13.00 -14.24 -6.53
C ASN A 166 13.81 -12.95 -6.33
N SER A 167 13.69 -11.97 -7.22
CA SER A 167 14.41 -10.70 -7.09
C SER A 167 14.05 -9.97 -5.80
N ASP A 168 15.01 -9.22 -5.27
CA ASP A 168 14.78 -8.41 -4.09
C ASP A 168 13.70 -7.33 -4.31
N CYS A 169 13.16 -6.85 -3.21
CA CYS A 169 12.47 -5.57 -3.14
C CYS A 169 13.41 -4.55 -2.48
N TYR A 170 13.16 -3.28 -2.70
CA TYR A 170 13.91 -2.22 -2.04
C TYR A 170 12.97 -1.13 -1.54
N VAL A 171 13.35 -0.46 -0.45
CA VAL A 171 12.59 0.68 0.08
C VAL A 171 12.53 1.78 -0.98
N TYR A 172 11.32 2.24 -1.29
CA TYR A 172 11.09 3.24 -2.33
C TYR A 172 10.65 4.59 -1.74
N SER A 173 11.60 5.37 -1.20
CA SER A 173 11.30 6.60 -0.45
C SER A 173 10.53 7.69 -1.21
N TYR A 174 10.46 7.62 -2.54
CA TYR A 174 9.70 8.59 -3.32
C TYR A 174 8.17 8.36 -3.24
N ALA A 175 7.71 7.18 -2.82
CA ALA A 175 6.29 6.87 -2.66
C ALA A 175 5.58 7.82 -1.68
N ASP A 176 6.23 8.21 -0.58
CA ASP A 176 5.64 9.18 0.36
C ASP A 176 5.36 10.52 -0.34
N GLN A 177 6.30 11.01 -1.15
CA GLN A 177 6.08 12.24 -1.92
C GLN A 177 4.92 12.10 -2.91
N MET A 178 4.75 10.95 -3.55
CA MET A 178 3.64 10.71 -4.48
C MET A 178 2.27 10.76 -3.78
N VAL A 179 2.17 10.25 -2.54
CA VAL A 179 0.94 10.37 -1.72
C VAL A 179 0.69 11.81 -1.33
N ALA A 180 1.72 12.56 -0.91
CA ALA A 180 1.58 13.97 -0.59
C ALA A 180 1.13 14.78 -1.80
N ASP A 181 1.74 14.57 -2.97
CA ASP A 181 1.41 15.26 -4.20
C ASP A 181 -0.05 14.94 -4.65
N ALA A 182 -0.49 13.69 -4.49
CA ALA A 182 -1.88 13.28 -4.70
C ALA A 182 -2.85 14.02 -3.77
N TRP A 183 -2.55 14.12 -2.47
CA TRP A 183 -3.37 14.84 -1.50
C TRP A 183 -3.43 16.34 -1.80
N LEU A 184 -2.29 16.95 -2.15
CA LEU A 184 -2.20 18.39 -2.46
C LEU A 184 -2.98 18.74 -3.73
N ALA A 185 -3.07 17.82 -4.68
CA ALA A 185 -3.86 18.02 -5.89
C ALA A 185 -5.38 17.91 -5.67
N CYS A 186 -5.82 17.30 -4.56
CA CYS A 186 -7.23 17.25 -4.22
C CYS A 186 -7.76 18.62 -3.76
N PRO A 187 -9.01 18.97 -4.11
CA PRO A 187 -9.72 20.07 -3.45
C PRO A 187 -10.16 19.68 -2.04
N GLU A 188 -10.60 20.66 -1.26
CA GLU A 188 -10.83 20.55 0.19
C GLU A 188 -11.80 19.42 0.57
N ASN A 189 -12.91 19.27 -0.15
CA ASN A 189 -13.89 18.22 0.12
C ASN A 189 -13.32 16.80 -0.06
N TYR A 190 -12.39 16.59 -0.98
CA TYR A 190 -11.72 15.30 -1.17
C TYR A 190 -10.55 15.09 -0.21
N ARG A 191 -9.84 16.15 0.19
CA ARG A 191 -8.80 16.06 1.24
C ARG A 191 -9.37 15.57 2.57
N ASN A 192 -10.60 15.96 2.90
CA ASN A 192 -11.31 15.49 4.10
C ASN A 192 -11.69 13.99 4.05
N ARG A 193 -11.56 13.36 2.88
CA ARG A 193 -11.79 11.92 2.65
C ARG A 193 -10.48 11.12 2.52
N PHE A 194 -9.33 11.78 2.55
CA PHE A 194 -8.01 11.20 2.29
C PHE A 194 -7.11 11.45 3.50
N ALA A 195 -6.96 10.44 4.35
CA ALA A 195 -5.94 10.42 5.39
C ALA A 195 -4.61 9.93 4.82
N ALA A 196 -3.72 10.88 4.47
CA ALA A 196 -2.41 10.56 3.89
C ALA A 196 -1.46 9.98 4.94
N THR A 197 -0.71 8.96 4.56
CA THR A 197 0.28 8.28 5.40
C THR A 197 1.65 8.24 4.73
N PHE A 198 2.72 8.21 5.54
CA PHE A 198 4.07 7.97 5.02
C PHE A 198 4.63 6.67 5.59
N ALA A 199 5.19 5.85 4.71
CA ALA A 199 5.58 4.46 4.93
C ALA A 199 7.01 4.17 4.46
N SER A 200 7.59 5.04 3.63
CA SER A 200 8.64 4.67 2.69
C SER A 200 10.06 4.91 3.23
N PHE A 201 10.36 4.28 4.37
CA PHE A 201 11.66 4.32 5.03
C PHE A 201 12.12 2.91 5.44
N ASN A 202 13.43 2.75 5.65
CA ASN A 202 13.98 1.47 6.11
C ASN A 202 13.78 1.33 7.64
N PRO A 203 12.99 0.36 8.13
CA PRO A 203 12.74 0.17 9.56
C PRO A 203 13.98 -0.30 10.34
N THR A 204 15.00 -0.78 9.64
CA THR A 204 16.29 -1.18 10.26
C THR A 204 17.26 0.00 10.43
N ASP A 205 16.99 1.15 9.79
CA ASP A 205 17.87 2.32 9.92
C ASP A 205 17.53 3.12 11.19
N LYS A 206 18.49 3.20 12.13
CA LYS A 206 18.37 4.05 13.33
C LYS A 206 18.24 5.55 13.04
N TYR A 207 18.50 5.96 11.80
CA TYR A 207 18.31 7.32 11.33
C TYR A 207 17.06 7.49 10.45
N ALA A 208 16.21 6.46 10.31
CA ALA A 208 14.96 6.52 9.54
C ALA A 208 14.01 7.63 10.02
N VAL A 209 14.02 7.95 11.31
CA VAL A 209 13.25 9.07 11.88
C VAL A 209 13.57 10.40 11.21
N ALA A 210 14.80 10.61 10.75
CA ALA A 210 15.16 11.84 10.03
C ALA A 210 14.42 11.95 8.68
N HIS A 211 14.09 10.83 8.02
CA HIS A 211 13.22 10.83 6.84
C HIS A 211 11.78 11.18 7.22
N VAL A 212 11.26 10.55 8.27
CA VAL A 212 9.93 10.84 8.83
C VAL A 212 9.78 12.33 9.15
N GLU A 213 10.72 12.92 9.87
CA GLU A 213 10.73 14.35 10.20
C GLU A 213 10.86 15.24 8.95
N ARG A 214 11.65 14.83 7.94
CA ARG A 214 11.75 15.56 6.68
C ARG A 214 10.39 15.59 5.96
N MET A 215 9.69 14.46 5.87
CA MET A 215 8.37 14.41 5.23
C MET A 215 7.33 15.20 6.02
N TRP A 216 7.33 15.08 7.35
CA TRP A 216 6.48 15.85 8.24
C TRP A 216 6.65 17.37 8.07
N ASN A 217 7.90 17.84 8.11
CA ASN A 217 8.22 19.26 7.98
C ASN A 217 8.04 19.79 6.56
N LYS A 218 8.27 18.95 5.54
CA LYS A 218 8.09 19.33 4.13
C LYS A 218 6.61 19.52 3.80
N TYR A 219 5.70 18.75 4.39
CA TYR A 219 4.26 18.78 4.09
C TYR A 219 3.41 18.95 5.36
N PRO A 220 3.44 20.13 6.00
CA PRO A 220 2.74 20.35 7.27
C PRO A 220 1.22 20.20 7.14
N GLY A 221 0.62 19.40 8.02
CA GLY A 221 -0.83 19.18 8.09
C GLY A 221 -1.43 18.20 7.07
N VAL A 222 -0.58 17.58 6.22
CA VAL A 222 -0.98 16.53 5.27
C VAL A 222 -1.14 15.17 5.97
N TRP A 223 -0.16 14.80 6.78
CA TRP A 223 -0.02 13.44 7.30
C TRP A 223 -0.94 13.14 8.48
N ARG A 224 -1.52 11.93 8.47
CA ARG A 224 -2.45 11.41 9.49
C ARG A 224 -1.99 10.12 10.15
N SER A 225 -0.97 9.45 9.62
CA SER A 225 -0.40 8.24 10.21
C SER A 225 1.01 8.00 9.68
N VAL A 226 1.74 7.15 10.41
CA VAL A 226 2.94 6.48 9.93
C VAL A 226 2.62 5.05 9.52
N GLY A 227 3.33 4.52 8.54
CA GLY A 227 3.16 3.17 8.01
C GLY A 227 2.45 3.17 6.66
N GLU A 228 2.21 2.02 6.05
CA GLU A 228 2.45 0.66 6.54
C GLU A 228 3.96 0.38 6.68
N VAL A 229 4.42 0.19 7.91
CA VAL A 229 5.82 -0.13 8.17
C VAL A 229 6.01 -1.62 7.93
N MET A 230 6.73 -1.94 6.85
CA MET A 230 6.95 -3.32 6.42
C MET A 230 8.02 -4.00 7.28
N CYS A 231 7.60 -4.85 8.22
CA CYS A 231 8.48 -5.69 9.01
C CYS A 231 8.44 -7.14 8.49
N ARG A 232 8.33 -8.13 9.39
CA ARG A 232 8.18 -9.53 8.97
C ARG A 232 6.90 -9.70 8.16
N HIS A 233 7.05 -10.10 6.90
CA HIS A 233 5.97 -10.33 5.94
C HIS A 233 6.40 -11.42 4.97
N ASP A 234 6.25 -12.70 5.31
CA ASP A 234 6.50 -13.84 4.39
C ASP A 234 7.78 -13.69 3.53
N ASP A 235 7.62 -13.78 2.20
CA ASP A 235 8.65 -13.56 1.17
C ASP A 235 9.25 -12.15 1.24
N LEU A 236 8.43 -11.13 1.52
CA LEU A 236 8.87 -9.74 1.62
C LEU A 236 9.87 -9.54 2.76
N THR A 237 9.81 -10.35 3.82
CA THR A 237 10.84 -10.33 4.88
C THR A 237 12.23 -10.50 4.29
N THR A 238 12.41 -11.52 3.44
CA THR A 238 13.68 -11.84 2.80
C THR A 238 13.98 -10.87 1.67
N MET A 239 12.98 -10.54 0.85
CA MET A 239 13.16 -9.63 -0.30
C MET A 239 13.54 -8.21 0.14
N LEU A 240 13.13 -7.75 1.34
CA LEU A 240 13.46 -6.43 1.88
C LEU A 240 14.65 -6.45 2.85
N GLN A 241 15.25 -7.60 3.09
CA GLN A 241 16.35 -7.74 4.02
C GLN A 241 17.63 -7.12 3.45
N ASP A 242 17.85 -5.81 3.66
CA ASP A 242 19.11 -5.12 3.35
C ASP A 242 20.14 -5.33 4.49
N LYS A 243 20.53 -6.59 4.69
CA LYS A 243 21.48 -7.13 5.71
C LYS A 243 20.91 -7.36 7.11
N GLU A 244 19.76 -6.79 7.44
CA GLU A 244 19.10 -6.97 8.73
C GLU A 244 17.61 -7.24 8.53
N THR A 245 17.06 -8.16 9.33
CA THR A 245 15.63 -8.50 9.26
C THR A 245 14.83 -7.38 9.93
N PRO A 246 13.83 -6.81 9.23
CA PRO A 246 12.99 -5.79 9.82
C PRO A 246 12.01 -6.42 10.82
N THR A 247 12.17 -6.11 12.11
CA THR A 247 11.24 -6.51 13.19
C THR A 247 10.54 -5.29 13.76
N SER A 248 9.38 -5.47 14.37
CA SER A 248 8.62 -4.37 14.99
C SER A 248 9.38 -3.72 16.15
N ASN A 249 10.03 -4.50 17.00
CA ASN A 249 10.87 -3.97 18.08
C ASN A 249 12.30 -3.58 17.67
N HIS A 250 12.59 -3.49 16.37
CA HIS A 250 13.91 -3.11 15.92
C HIS A 250 14.30 -1.72 16.48
N PRO A 251 15.54 -1.51 17.00
CA PRO A 251 15.95 -0.23 17.58
C PRO A 251 15.86 0.98 16.62
N GLY A 252 15.77 0.73 15.32
CA GLY A 252 15.55 1.76 14.30
C GLY A 252 14.15 2.38 14.31
N LEU A 253 13.14 1.63 14.78
CA LEU A 253 11.76 2.11 14.88
C LEU A 253 11.48 2.85 16.19
N GLN A 254 12.29 2.69 17.23
CA GLN A 254 12.07 3.37 18.51
C GLN A 254 11.91 4.90 18.35
N PRO A 255 12.81 5.64 17.67
CA PRO A 255 12.63 7.07 17.47
C PRO A 255 11.39 7.42 16.63
N VAL A 256 10.93 6.52 15.76
CA VAL A 256 9.69 6.69 14.99
C VAL A 256 8.46 6.52 15.90
N TYR A 257 8.49 5.57 16.85
CA TYR A 257 7.43 5.43 17.86
C TYR A 257 7.34 6.65 18.79
N GLU A 258 8.49 7.16 19.23
CA GLU A 258 8.58 8.39 20.02
C GLU A 258 8.00 9.59 19.25
N PHE A 259 8.34 9.71 17.96
CA PHE A 259 7.74 10.71 17.07
C PHE A 259 6.22 10.57 16.97
N CYS A 260 5.70 9.34 16.80
CA CYS A 260 4.27 9.09 16.72
C CYS A 260 3.54 9.51 18.00
N GLN A 261 4.10 9.20 19.18
CA GLN A 261 3.55 9.64 20.45
C GLN A 261 3.58 11.16 20.61
N GLU A 262 4.69 11.81 20.23
CA GLU A 262 4.82 13.27 20.31
C GLU A 262 3.79 13.99 19.42
N LYS A 263 3.52 13.44 18.24
CA LYS A 263 2.59 14.02 17.25
C LYS A 263 1.15 13.49 17.37
N ASP A 264 0.88 12.60 18.32
CA ASP A 264 -0.40 11.89 18.50
C ASP A 264 -0.87 11.14 17.23
N LEU A 265 0.08 10.62 16.46
CA LEU A 265 -0.17 9.86 15.23
C LEU A 265 -0.28 8.35 15.53
N PRO A 266 -1.24 7.64 14.92
CA PRO A 266 -1.18 6.19 14.85
C PRO A 266 -0.02 5.72 13.96
N ILE A 267 0.39 4.47 14.20
CA ILE A 267 1.34 3.76 13.35
C ILE A 267 0.78 2.40 12.92
N ASN A 268 0.86 2.12 11.63
CA ASN A 268 0.42 0.86 11.02
C ASN A 268 1.67 0.02 10.78
N VAL A 269 1.72 -1.19 11.33
CA VAL A 269 2.89 -2.07 11.25
C VAL A 269 2.47 -3.43 10.71
N HIS A 270 3.01 -3.80 9.55
CA HIS A 270 2.92 -5.14 9.03
C HIS A 270 3.92 -6.03 9.72
N HIS A 271 3.43 -7.02 10.46
CA HIS A 271 4.29 -7.94 11.17
C HIS A 271 3.62 -9.29 11.37
N ASN A 272 4.17 -10.33 10.77
CA ASN A 272 3.71 -11.70 10.98
C ASN A 272 3.78 -12.07 12.47
N SER A 273 2.76 -12.77 12.92
CA SER A 273 2.66 -13.28 14.29
C SER A 273 3.55 -14.51 14.54
N THR A 274 3.86 -15.27 13.48
CA THR A 274 4.71 -16.47 13.55
C THR A 274 5.46 -16.71 12.23
N GLN A 275 6.29 -17.75 12.20
CA GLN A 275 7.03 -18.18 11.02
C GLN A 275 6.14 -18.82 9.97
N MET A 276 6.68 -18.99 8.76
CA MET A 276 6.00 -19.75 7.71
C MET A 276 6.12 -21.26 7.99
N LEU A 277 5.10 -22.02 7.59
CA LEU A 277 5.12 -23.46 7.31
C LEU A 277 4.83 -24.46 8.44
N GLU A 278 4.72 -24.07 9.71
CA GLU A 278 4.29 -25.00 10.77
C GLU A 278 3.14 -24.41 11.59
N GLU A 279 1.93 -24.98 11.43
CA GLU A 279 0.80 -24.78 12.37
C GLU A 279 1.09 -25.60 13.63
N ASP A 280 1.99 -25.09 14.47
CA ASP A 280 2.38 -25.73 15.73
C ASP A 280 1.67 -25.12 16.94
N GLY A 281 0.77 -24.16 16.70
CA GLY A 281 0.03 -23.44 17.73
C GLY A 281 0.88 -22.39 18.46
N THR A 282 2.03 -22.00 17.93
CA THR A 282 2.89 -20.97 18.50
C THR A 282 2.87 -19.68 17.69
N TRP A 283 3.06 -18.57 18.40
CA TRP A 283 3.22 -17.24 17.81
C TRP A 283 4.64 -16.73 18.06
N GLU A 284 5.62 -17.34 17.38
CA GLU A 284 7.05 -17.16 17.65
C GLU A 284 7.52 -15.70 17.60
N TYR A 285 6.87 -14.87 16.80
CA TYR A 285 7.24 -13.47 16.60
C TYR A 285 6.37 -12.51 17.40
N LEU A 286 5.40 -13.00 18.18
CA LEU A 286 4.47 -12.17 18.94
C LEU A 286 5.16 -11.25 19.96
N TRP A 287 6.24 -11.74 20.56
CA TRP A 287 7.02 -10.98 21.54
C TRP A 287 7.64 -9.71 20.94
N GLU A 288 7.94 -9.70 19.63
CA GLU A 288 8.49 -8.52 18.95
C GLU A 288 7.45 -7.40 18.93
N VAL A 289 6.17 -7.73 18.73
CA VAL A 289 5.06 -6.76 18.78
C VAL A 289 4.74 -6.36 20.23
N GLU A 290 4.70 -7.35 21.14
CA GLU A 290 4.42 -7.13 22.56
C GLU A 290 5.42 -6.18 23.22
N ASP A 291 6.72 -6.35 22.94
CA ASP A 291 7.78 -5.48 23.46
C ASP A 291 7.55 -4.01 23.09
N VAL A 292 7.05 -3.73 21.87
CA VAL A 292 6.72 -2.36 21.44
C VAL A 292 5.53 -1.80 22.22
N VAL A 293 4.41 -2.50 22.25
CA VAL A 293 3.18 -1.96 22.86
C VAL A 293 3.29 -1.83 24.38
N GLU A 294 4.10 -2.66 25.05
CA GLU A 294 4.45 -2.51 26.46
C GLU A 294 5.38 -1.32 26.72
N LYS A 295 6.39 -1.13 25.87
CA LYS A 295 7.37 -0.04 26.01
C LYS A 295 6.77 1.33 25.68
N PHE A 296 5.79 1.40 24.79
CA PHE A 296 5.17 2.63 24.32
C PHE A 296 3.66 2.68 24.62
N PRO A 297 3.24 2.77 25.90
CA PRO A 297 1.84 2.58 26.31
C PRO A 297 0.86 3.64 25.80
N SER A 298 1.33 4.81 25.32
CA SER A 298 0.49 5.83 24.69
C SER A 298 0.52 5.79 23.15
N LEU A 299 1.26 4.85 22.55
CA LEU A 299 1.32 4.70 21.09
C LEU A 299 0.05 4.02 20.59
N LYS A 300 -0.67 4.65 19.64
CA LYS A 300 -1.77 4.02 18.92
C LYS A 300 -1.18 3.05 17.87
N PHE A 301 -0.94 1.81 18.28
CA PHE A 301 -0.30 0.78 17.45
C PHE A 301 -1.36 -0.02 16.71
N ILE A 302 -1.37 0.05 15.37
CA ILE A 302 -2.28 -0.70 14.52
C ILE A 302 -1.51 -1.88 13.94
N TRP A 303 -1.90 -3.09 14.34
CA TRP A 303 -1.29 -4.32 13.86
C TRP A 303 -2.01 -4.79 12.59
N CYS A 304 -1.32 -4.66 11.45
CA CYS A 304 -1.89 -4.94 10.14
C CYS A 304 -2.25 -6.43 10.02
N HIS A 305 -3.43 -6.67 9.44
CA HIS A 305 -4.00 -7.99 9.15
C HIS A 305 -4.01 -8.95 10.35
N CYS A 306 -4.08 -8.43 11.58
CA CYS A 306 -3.96 -9.24 12.81
C CYS A 306 -2.69 -10.12 12.86
N GLY A 307 -1.60 -9.70 12.19
CA GLY A 307 -0.37 -10.48 12.07
C GLY A 307 -0.51 -11.76 11.25
N VAL A 308 -1.50 -11.82 10.36
CA VAL A 308 -1.75 -12.88 9.38
C VAL A 308 -1.10 -12.52 8.05
N SER A 309 -0.68 -13.54 7.34
CA SER A 309 -0.31 -13.46 5.94
C SER A 309 -0.86 -14.63 5.14
N ARG A 310 -0.53 -14.73 3.85
CA ARG A 310 -0.96 -15.84 2.98
C ARG A 310 -0.50 -17.22 3.48
N ARG A 311 0.57 -17.26 4.28
CA ARG A 311 1.16 -18.51 4.79
C ARG A 311 1.38 -18.50 6.29
N VAL A 312 0.84 -17.51 6.99
CA VAL A 312 0.97 -17.35 8.44
C VAL A 312 -0.40 -17.14 9.03
N SER A 313 -0.92 -18.18 9.66
CA SER A 313 -2.14 -18.16 10.45
C SER A 313 -2.18 -19.40 11.35
N GLU A 314 -2.77 -19.28 12.53
CA GLU A 314 -3.02 -20.43 13.42
C GLU A 314 -4.53 -20.72 13.54
N PRO A 315 -4.96 -21.97 13.76
CA PRO A 315 -6.38 -22.28 13.96
C PRO A 315 -7.03 -21.46 15.08
N ASP A 316 -6.27 -21.19 16.14
CA ASP A 316 -6.68 -20.46 17.35
C ASP A 316 -6.33 -18.96 17.32
N HIS A 317 -6.09 -18.36 16.15
CA HIS A 317 -5.65 -16.95 16.00
C HIS A 317 -6.51 -15.93 16.74
N HIS A 318 -7.82 -16.18 16.82
CA HIS A 318 -8.78 -15.35 17.55
C HIS A 318 -8.43 -15.24 19.05
N LYS A 319 -7.93 -16.33 19.67
CA LYS A 319 -7.50 -16.34 21.09
C LYS A 319 -6.27 -15.48 21.30
N MET A 320 -5.32 -15.51 20.36
CA MET A 320 -4.13 -14.66 20.41
C MET A 320 -4.51 -13.19 20.28
N CYS A 321 -5.34 -12.85 19.30
CA CYS A 321 -5.84 -11.48 19.11
C CYS A 321 -6.58 -10.96 20.35
N ASP A 322 -7.46 -11.77 20.92
CA ASP A 322 -8.20 -11.47 22.14
C ASP A 322 -7.30 -11.31 23.36
N MET A 323 -6.25 -12.12 23.49
CA MET A 323 -5.23 -12.00 24.54
C MET A 323 -4.46 -10.68 24.42
N MET A 324 -3.94 -10.37 23.23
CA MET A 324 -3.18 -9.14 22.96
C MET A 324 -4.03 -7.90 23.22
N LEU A 325 -5.27 -7.88 22.71
CA LEU A 325 -6.18 -6.76 22.93
C LEU A 325 -6.56 -6.59 24.40
N ARG A 326 -6.72 -7.67 25.19
CA ARG A 326 -6.97 -7.53 26.64
C ARG A 326 -5.79 -6.94 27.39
N LYS A 327 -4.57 -7.34 27.02
CA LYS A 327 -3.34 -6.95 27.73
C LYS A 327 -2.92 -5.53 27.37
N HIS A 328 -3.10 -5.14 26.11
CA HIS A 328 -2.53 -3.92 25.54
C HIS A 328 -3.63 -2.96 25.05
N PRO A 329 -4.06 -1.98 25.88
CA PRO A 329 -5.16 -1.07 25.54
C PRO A 329 -4.86 -0.14 24.35
N ASN A 330 -3.57 0.02 24.02
CA ASN A 330 -3.06 0.88 22.96
C ASN A 330 -2.88 0.16 21.61
N MET A 331 -3.23 -1.13 21.53
CA MET A 331 -3.23 -1.92 20.30
C MET A 331 -4.60 -1.91 19.60
N TYR A 332 -4.57 -1.81 18.27
CA TYR A 332 -5.69 -1.94 17.35
C TYR A 332 -5.41 -3.05 16.35
N LEU A 333 -6.46 -3.70 15.86
CA LEU A 333 -6.38 -4.69 14.79
C LEU A 333 -6.96 -4.11 13.52
N ASP A 334 -6.14 -4.13 12.46
CA ASP A 334 -6.62 -3.98 11.10
C ASP A 334 -6.95 -5.38 10.55
N MET A 335 -8.20 -5.57 10.13
CA MET A 335 -8.72 -6.85 9.61
C MET A 335 -8.78 -6.88 8.08
N SER A 336 -8.07 -5.98 7.39
CA SER A 336 -7.91 -5.97 5.94
C SER A 336 -7.17 -7.19 5.40
N TRP A 337 -7.26 -7.41 4.08
CA TRP A 337 -6.58 -8.48 3.34
C TRP A 337 -7.12 -9.90 3.60
N VAL A 338 -6.26 -10.91 3.46
CA VAL A 338 -6.59 -12.35 3.49
C VAL A 338 -7.07 -12.86 4.84
N VAL A 339 -6.85 -12.10 5.92
CA VAL A 339 -7.34 -12.45 7.26
C VAL A 339 -8.86 -12.63 7.26
N TRP A 340 -9.60 -11.90 6.42
CA TRP A 340 -11.04 -12.04 6.33
C TRP A 340 -11.46 -13.42 5.83
N GLU A 341 -11.00 -13.81 4.64
CA GLU A 341 -11.39 -15.07 3.99
C GLU A 341 -10.81 -16.28 4.74
N ASP A 342 -9.52 -16.26 5.00
CA ASP A 342 -8.78 -17.45 5.42
C ASP A 342 -8.92 -17.69 6.93
N VAL A 343 -8.97 -16.59 7.72
CA VAL A 343 -8.94 -16.67 9.18
C VAL A 343 -10.28 -16.32 9.80
N ILE A 344 -10.94 -15.22 9.47
CA ILE A 344 -12.20 -14.81 10.10
C ILE A 344 -13.36 -15.69 9.63
N CYS A 345 -13.46 -15.96 8.32
CA CYS A 345 -14.45 -16.87 7.74
C CYS A 345 -13.98 -18.35 7.73
N GLY A 346 -12.69 -18.58 7.96
CA GLY A 346 -12.10 -19.91 8.09
C GLY A 346 -11.97 -20.69 6.78
N GLY A 347 -11.74 -20.00 5.65
CA GLY A 347 -11.39 -20.62 4.37
C GLY A 347 -12.50 -21.42 3.69
N LYS A 348 -13.76 -21.34 4.18
CA LYS A 348 -14.90 -22.11 3.65
C LYS A 348 -15.45 -21.56 2.33
N GLY A 349 -15.16 -20.30 2.01
CA GLY A 349 -15.66 -19.61 0.82
C GLY A 349 -17.14 -19.19 0.90
N ASP A 350 -17.80 -19.31 2.06
CA ASP A 350 -19.18 -18.88 2.28
C ASP A 350 -19.29 -17.40 2.72
N GLY A 351 -18.17 -16.77 3.08
CA GLY A 351 -18.11 -15.40 3.57
C GLY A 351 -18.76 -15.20 4.94
N ILE A 352 -18.93 -16.27 5.72
CA ILE A 352 -19.58 -16.23 7.03
C ILE A 352 -18.51 -16.21 8.12
N PRO A 353 -18.42 -15.14 8.94
CA PRO A 353 -17.51 -15.09 10.07
C PRO A 353 -17.77 -16.22 11.07
N ARG A 354 -16.70 -16.81 11.61
CA ARG A 354 -16.79 -17.78 12.70
C ARG A 354 -17.28 -17.10 13.98
N GLN A 355 -18.04 -17.85 14.79
CA GLN A 355 -18.67 -17.33 16.01
C GLN A 355 -17.64 -16.78 17.00
N GLU A 356 -16.49 -17.44 17.12
CA GLU A 356 -15.40 -17.06 18.00
C GLU A 356 -14.82 -15.69 17.62
N TRP A 357 -14.75 -15.37 16.32
CA TRP A 357 -14.33 -14.06 15.83
C TRP A 357 -15.37 -12.97 16.11
N LEU A 358 -16.66 -13.28 15.95
CA LEU A 358 -17.74 -12.35 16.30
C LEU A 358 -17.66 -11.97 17.78
N GLU A 359 -17.38 -12.92 18.67
CA GLU A 359 -17.24 -12.68 20.11
C GLU A 359 -16.01 -11.83 20.46
N VAL A 360 -14.89 -12.02 19.77
CA VAL A 360 -13.68 -11.21 19.95
C VAL A 360 -13.91 -9.78 19.46
N ILE A 361 -14.51 -9.62 18.28
CA ILE A 361 -14.80 -8.30 17.69
C ILE A 361 -15.84 -7.55 18.55
N GLU A 362 -16.89 -8.20 19.04
CA GLU A 362 -17.85 -7.59 19.97
C GLU A 362 -17.18 -7.08 21.24
N ARG A 363 -16.34 -7.92 21.84
CA ARG A 363 -15.64 -7.60 23.10
C ARG A 363 -14.68 -6.43 22.95
N HIS A 364 -14.02 -6.32 21.80
CA HIS A 364 -12.99 -5.33 21.52
C HIS A 364 -13.39 -4.34 20.42
N GLN A 365 -14.69 -4.10 20.27
CA GLN A 365 -15.29 -3.34 19.17
C GLN A 365 -14.71 -1.93 18.97
N ASP A 366 -14.10 -1.32 19.98
CA ASP A 366 -13.44 0.00 19.91
C ASP A 366 -12.06 -0.03 19.24
N ARG A 367 -11.53 -1.22 18.92
CA ARG A 367 -10.15 -1.42 18.47
C ARG A 367 -10.00 -2.37 17.28
N CYS A 368 -11.10 -2.64 16.58
CA CYS A 368 -11.11 -3.41 15.34
C CYS A 368 -11.45 -2.49 14.16
N LEU A 369 -10.69 -2.59 13.09
CA LEU A 369 -10.80 -1.79 11.88
C LEU A 369 -11.01 -2.69 10.67
N ILE A 370 -11.67 -2.17 9.64
CA ILE A 370 -11.76 -2.81 8.32
C ILE A 370 -11.02 -1.96 7.29
N GLY A 371 -10.38 -2.63 6.35
CA GLY A 371 -9.75 -2.01 5.20
C GLY A 371 -9.77 -2.92 4.00
N SER A 372 -9.48 -2.36 2.84
CA SER A 372 -9.44 -3.12 1.60
C SER A 372 -8.12 -3.86 1.40
N ASP A 373 -7.02 -3.28 1.88
CA ASP A 373 -5.67 -3.59 1.42
C ASP A 373 -5.57 -3.62 -0.12
N GLN A 374 -6.29 -2.69 -0.76
CA GLN A 374 -6.30 -2.61 -2.22
C GLN A 374 -5.02 -1.91 -2.70
N VAL A 375 -4.39 -2.47 -3.74
CA VAL A 375 -3.05 -2.07 -4.19
C VAL A 375 -3.09 -1.55 -5.62
N GLY A 376 -2.96 -0.22 -5.79
CA GLY A 376 -2.71 0.48 -7.06
C GLY A 376 -3.82 0.40 -8.13
N GLN A 377 -4.76 -0.54 -8.03
CA GLN A 377 -5.88 -0.78 -8.94
C GLN A 377 -7.16 -0.81 -8.15
N PHE A 378 -8.18 -0.05 -8.53
CA PHE A 378 -9.36 0.19 -7.69
C PHE A 378 -10.67 -0.24 -8.34
N GLU A 379 -10.81 -0.06 -9.66
CA GLU A 379 -12.08 -0.29 -10.36
C GLU A 379 -12.55 -1.74 -10.21
N GLY A 380 -13.74 -1.94 -9.66
CA GLY A 380 -14.32 -3.26 -9.36
C GLY A 380 -13.68 -4.04 -8.21
N LEU A 381 -12.38 -3.86 -7.96
CA LEU A 381 -11.64 -4.56 -6.91
C LEU A 381 -11.94 -3.99 -5.52
N LEU A 382 -11.89 -2.67 -5.36
CA LEU A 382 -12.13 -2.01 -4.07
C LEU A 382 -13.54 -2.31 -3.53
N HIS A 383 -14.53 -2.36 -4.41
CA HIS A 383 -15.91 -2.71 -4.03
C HIS A 383 -16.00 -4.11 -3.43
N LYS A 384 -15.32 -5.11 -4.03
CA LYS A 384 -15.24 -6.46 -3.50
C LYS A 384 -14.50 -6.50 -2.15
N GLU A 385 -13.34 -5.84 -2.12
CA GLU A 385 -12.60 -5.29 -0.97
C GLU A 385 -13.42 -5.06 0.30
N ILE A 386 -14.39 -4.15 0.16
CA ILE A 386 -15.08 -3.54 1.28
C ILE A 386 -16.43 -4.20 1.55
N THR A 387 -17.19 -4.52 0.51
CA THR A 387 -18.56 -5.03 0.69
C THR A 387 -18.59 -6.43 1.30
N LYS A 388 -17.47 -7.17 1.27
CA LYS A 388 -17.34 -8.47 1.97
C LYS A 388 -17.60 -8.35 3.47
N TYR A 389 -17.28 -7.22 4.10
CA TYR A 389 -17.52 -7.00 5.53
C TYR A 389 -18.99 -6.78 5.89
N TYR A 390 -19.91 -6.62 4.93
CA TYR A 390 -21.32 -6.41 5.28
C TYR A 390 -21.90 -7.61 6.03
N ALA A 391 -21.42 -8.82 5.71
CA ALA A 391 -21.75 -10.02 6.45
C ALA A 391 -21.31 -9.97 7.93
N LEU A 392 -20.21 -9.26 8.24
CA LEU A 392 -19.79 -9.00 9.62
C LEU A 392 -20.81 -8.11 10.32
N PHE A 393 -21.14 -6.98 9.71
CA PHE A 393 -21.96 -5.93 10.32
C PHE A 393 -23.39 -6.41 10.60
N GLU A 394 -23.94 -7.28 9.74
CA GLU A 394 -25.25 -7.92 9.94
C GLU A 394 -25.29 -8.90 11.13
N ARG A 395 -24.13 -9.32 11.65
CA ARG A 395 -24.00 -10.29 12.75
C ARG A 395 -23.49 -9.69 14.05
N LEU A 396 -22.97 -8.47 14.00
CA LEU A 396 -22.59 -7.71 15.19
C LEU A 396 -23.80 -6.95 15.74
N SER A 397 -23.72 -6.52 17.00
CA SER A 397 -24.64 -5.50 17.51
C SER A 397 -24.49 -4.21 16.69
N THR A 398 -25.56 -3.43 16.60
CA THR A 398 -25.56 -2.14 15.89
C THR A 398 -24.43 -1.20 16.38
N THR A 399 -24.06 -1.28 17.66
CA THR A 399 -22.95 -0.49 18.23
C THR A 399 -21.60 -0.96 17.68
N ALA A 400 -21.30 -2.27 17.79
CA ALA A 400 -20.04 -2.81 17.31
C ALA A 400 -19.91 -2.67 15.78
N ALA A 401 -20.99 -2.92 15.03
CA ALA A 401 -21.02 -2.72 13.59
C ALA A 401 -20.62 -1.29 13.18
N ARG A 402 -21.16 -0.26 13.84
CA ARG A 402 -20.80 1.15 13.54
C ARG A 402 -19.36 1.48 13.89
N LYS A 403 -18.88 0.98 15.02
CA LYS A 403 -17.49 1.19 15.45
C LYS A 403 -16.50 0.63 14.45
N VAL A 404 -16.70 -0.64 14.09
CA VAL A 404 -15.84 -1.35 13.15
C VAL A 404 -15.96 -0.78 11.73
N ALA A 405 -17.17 -0.45 11.28
CA ALA A 405 -17.39 0.07 9.94
C ALA A 405 -16.77 1.46 9.71
N TYR A 406 -16.77 2.35 10.71
CA TYR A 406 -16.23 3.70 10.52
C TYR A 406 -15.77 4.44 11.78
N GLN A 407 -16.41 4.30 12.96
CA GLN A 407 -16.14 5.23 14.06
C GLN A 407 -14.70 5.14 14.58
N ASN A 408 -14.16 3.93 14.71
CA ASN A 408 -12.78 3.74 15.16
C ASN A 408 -11.79 4.39 14.18
N CYS A 409 -12.01 4.21 12.88
CA CYS A 409 -11.15 4.79 11.85
C CYS A 409 -11.31 6.32 11.78
N GLN A 410 -12.53 6.84 11.97
CA GLN A 410 -12.80 8.27 12.07
C GLN A 410 -12.00 8.90 13.22
N GLU A 411 -12.06 8.28 14.41
CA GLU A 411 -11.35 8.74 15.60
C GLU A 411 -9.82 8.72 15.40
N LEU A 412 -9.29 7.62 14.87
CA LEU A 412 -7.84 7.42 14.72
C LEU A 412 -7.20 8.38 13.71
N PHE A 413 -7.83 8.59 12.56
CA PHE A 413 -7.18 9.22 11.41
C PHE A 413 -7.76 10.59 11.04
N PHE A 414 -9.00 10.90 11.43
CA PHE A 414 -9.70 12.10 10.94
C PHE A 414 -10.09 13.09 12.04
N ASP A 415 -10.29 12.64 13.29
CA ASP A 415 -10.63 13.51 14.43
C ASP A 415 -9.40 14.04 15.20
N GLN A 416 -8.19 13.76 14.69
CA GLN A 416 -6.95 14.31 15.23
C GLN A 416 -6.98 15.84 15.24
N THR A 417 -6.41 16.46 16.28
CA THR A 417 -6.38 17.93 16.44
C THR A 417 -5.46 18.67 15.45
N LEU A 418 -4.98 17.99 14.40
CA LEU A 418 -4.09 18.55 13.39
C LEU A 418 -4.87 19.40 12.37
N SER A 419 -4.57 20.70 12.35
CA SER A 419 -5.12 21.64 11.37
C SER A 419 -4.64 21.31 9.96
N GLN A 420 -5.56 21.19 9.00
CA GLN A 420 -5.22 21.08 7.58
C GLN A 420 -4.89 22.46 6.99
N PRO A 421 -3.87 22.60 6.14
CA PRO A 421 -3.60 23.84 5.43
C PRO A 421 -4.71 24.11 4.40
N ALA A 422 -5.18 25.35 4.33
CA ALA A 422 -6.15 25.75 3.33
C ALA A 422 -5.55 25.61 1.91
N VAL A 423 -6.37 25.25 0.92
CA VAL A 423 -5.95 25.04 -0.48
C VAL A 423 -5.17 26.24 -1.04
N LYS A 424 -5.61 27.46 -0.70
CA LYS A 424 -4.96 28.72 -1.12
C LYS A 424 -3.54 28.93 -0.58
N ASP A 425 -3.20 28.30 0.54
CA ASP A 425 -1.90 28.43 1.20
C ASP A 425 -0.95 27.34 0.69
N VAL A 426 -1.48 26.16 0.38
CA VAL A 426 -0.75 25.07 -0.31
C VAL A 426 -0.25 25.50 -1.69
N ALA A 427 -1.12 26.07 -2.53
CA ALA A 427 -0.77 26.46 -3.89
C ALA A 427 0.32 27.55 -3.98
N LYS A 428 0.58 28.26 -2.88
CA LYS A 428 1.65 29.27 -2.79
C LYS A 428 2.99 28.69 -2.31
N GLN A 429 2.96 27.58 -1.59
CA GLN A 429 4.14 26.96 -0.98
C GLN A 429 4.74 25.83 -1.81
N TYR A 430 3.94 25.15 -2.62
CA TYR A 430 4.37 23.99 -3.39
C TYR A 430 3.99 24.18 -4.86
N PRO A 431 4.93 24.04 -5.82
CA PRO A 431 4.53 23.85 -7.21
C PRO A 431 3.75 22.55 -7.28
N VAL A 432 2.42 22.66 -7.41
CA VAL A 432 1.54 21.51 -7.61
C VAL A 432 1.88 20.95 -8.99
N CYS A 433 2.69 19.90 -9.05
CA CYS A 433 2.79 19.09 -10.24
C CYS A 433 1.41 18.47 -10.49
N SER A 434 0.93 18.52 -11.74
CA SER A 434 -0.30 17.83 -12.10
C SER A 434 -0.16 16.36 -11.70
N PRO A 435 -1.08 15.79 -10.91
CA PRO A 435 -0.95 14.44 -10.34
C PRO A 435 -1.18 13.35 -11.39
N VAL A 436 -0.83 13.60 -12.66
CA VAL A 436 -0.96 12.63 -13.73
C VAL A 436 0.22 11.66 -13.61
N MET A 437 0.18 10.86 -12.56
CA MET A 437 0.62 9.48 -12.67
C MET A 437 -0.17 8.92 -13.85
N ASN A 438 0.44 8.85 -15.03
CA ASN A 438 -0.20 8.23 -16.19
C ASN A 438 -0.64 6.84 -15.73
N ALA A 439 -1.95 6.57 -15.74
CA ALA A 439 -2.55 5.40 -15.13
C ALA A 439 -2.11 4.12 -15.84
N GLU A 440 -0.98 3.52 -15.46
CA GLU A 440 -0.54 2.25 -16.04
C GLU A 440 -1.49 1.15 -15.55
N ARG A 441 -2.58 0.94 -16.31
CA ARG A 441 -3.60 -0.05 -15.99
C ARG A 441 -3.05 -1.46 -16.27
N LEU A 442 -3.03 -2.31 -15.25
CA LEU A 442 -2.96 -3.75 -15.44
C LEU A 442 -4.40 -4.29 -15.41
N ILE A 443 -4.85 -4.98 -16.47
CA ILE A 443 -6.14 -5.68 -16.45
C ILE A 443 -5.91 -7.11 -16.00
N HIS A 444 -6.59 -7.54 -14.94
CA HIS A 444 -6.61 -8.96 -14.57
C HIS A 444 -7.66 -9.72 -15.39
N LYS A 445 -7.21 -10.64 -16.26
CA LYS A 445 -8.09 -11.51 -17.07
C LYS A 445 -7.60 -12.96 -17.04
N GLU A 446 -8.49 -13.89 -16.68
CA GLU A 446 -8.22 -15.34 -16.68
C GLU A 446 -6.98 -15.73 -15.85
N GLY A 447 -6.77 -15.09 -14.69
CA GLY A 447 -5.64 -15.37 -13.81
C GLY A 447 -4.30 -14.78 -14.28
N LYS A 448 -4.33 -13.79 -15.17
CA LYS A 448 -3.15 -13.07 -15.66
C LYS A 448 -3.35 -11.57 -15.60
N PHE A 449 -2.35 -10.84 -15.13
CA PHE A 449 -2.28 -9.39 -15.25
C PHE A 449 -1.79 -9.04 -16.67
N LEU A 450 -2.53 -8.17 -17.36
CA LEU A 450 -2.22 -7.67 -18.69
C LEU A 450 -1.87 -6.19 -18.58
N GLN A 451 -0.61 -5.83 -18.84
CA GLN A 451 -0.21 -4.42 -18.90
C GLN A 451 -0.79 -3.76 -20.15
N ILE A 452 -1.64 -2.75 -19.97
CA ILE A 452 -2.00 -1.83 -21.04
C ILE A 452 -1.01 -0.69 -20.98
N GLY A 453 0.03 -0.79 -21.81
CA GLY A 453 0.98 0.31 -22.00
C GLY A 453 0.29 1.50 -22.66
N TYR A 454 0.63 2.70 -22.23
CA TYR A 454 0.43 3.89 -23.02
C TYR A 454 1.40 3.88 -24.22
N TYR A 455 0.87 4.15 -25.41
CA TYR A 455 1.64 4.63 -26.54
C TYR A 455 1.39 6.12 -26.72
#